data_AF-A0A2E8F0Y2-F1
#
_entry.id   AF-A0A2E8F0Y2-F1
#
_cell.length_a   1.000
_cell.length_b   1.000
_cell.length_c   1.000
_cell.angle_alpha   90.00
_cell.angle_beta   90.00
_cell.angle_gamma   90.00
#
_symmetry.space_group_name_H-M   'P 1'
#
loop_
_entity.id
_entity.type
_entity.pdbx_description
1 polymer ?
#
loop_
_entity_poly.entity_id
_entity_poly.type
_entity_poly.pdbx_seq_one_letter_code
_entity_poly.pdbx_strand_id
1 'polypeptide(L)'
;MIPEGEFPLVDTSLHSVPLSDILFDTFGGFPRSLPLDRAKDDRILSLRDAIAPILHAEYGPPDALSWMRDDSLILGYVSGEDAYAYPINVLNMHEIVNDVFNGVPVLITYCPLCFSGVVYHRELDGKLLTFGNTSALYQSDLVMYDHQTGSYWFQVGGEAVVGELTGSHLSLLPSTTMAWGEWKRLYPQTQLLTGMAGSPNRFNSVRYSRGFGGDYQGRINDERFIFPVDEKKLDSRLSAGEIVLTVEAGGKVTAFPLDI
;
A
#
# COMPACT_ATOMS: atom_id res chain seq x y z
N MET A 1 10.77 -17.04 -3.82
CA MET A 1 11.01 -16.66 -5.24
C MET A 1 9.79 -15.89 -5.70
N ILE A 2 9.98 -14.79 -6.42
CA ILE A 2 8.87 -14.02 -7.01
C ILE A 2 8.50 -14.70 -8.33
N PRO A 3 7.22 -15.02 -8.57
CA PRO A 3 6.80 -15.67 -9.80
C PRO A 3 6.91 -14.68 -10.97
N GLU A 4 7.39 -15.17 -12.11
CA GLU A 4 7.38 -14.47 -13.40
C GLU A 4 6.31 -15.09 -14.31
N GLY A 5 5.60 -14.28 -15.11
CA GLY A 5 4.67 -14.76 -16.13
C GLY A 5 3.26 -14.19 -16.01
N GLU A 6 2.29 -14.90 -16.61
CA GLU A 6 0.88 -14.56 -16.53
C GLU A 6 0.26 -15.08 -15.23
N PHE A 7 -0.49 -14.22 -14.54
CA PHE A 7 -1.19 -14.54 -13.29
C PHE A 7 -2.69 -14.70 -13.54
N PRO A 8 -3.37 -15.63 -12.84
CA PRO A 8 -4.80 -15.89 -13.04
C PRO A 8 -5.64 -14.62 -12.84
N LEU A 9 -6.76 -14.53 -13.54
CA LEU A 9 -7.80 -13.54 -13.26
C LEU A 9 -8.50 -13.87 -11.93
N VAL A 10 -9.07 -12.84 -11.31
CA VAL A 10 -9.83 -13.01 -10.07
C VAL A 10 -11.09 -13.83 -10.33
N ASP A 11 -11.38 -14.82 -9.47
CA ASP A 11 -12.67 -15.52 -9.47
C ASP A 11 -13.73 -14.62 -8.83
N THR A 12 -14.54 -13.95 -9.66
CA THR A 12 -15.59 -13.04 -9.20
C THR A 12 -16.81 -13.74 -8.60
N SER A 13 -16.90 -15.08 -8.65
CA SER A 13 -17.99 -15.81 -8.01
C SER A 13 -17.83 -15.93 -6.49
N LEU A 14 -16.62 -15.67 -5.97
CA LEU A 14 -16.29 -15.68 -4.55
C LEU A 14 -16.00 -14.24 -4.12
N HIS A 15 -16.83 -13.67 -3.24
CA HIS A 15 -16.64 -12.30 -2.76
C HIS A 15 -17.37 -12.04 -1.44
N SER A 16 -16.79 -11.19 -0.59
CA SER A 16 -17.39 -10.73 0.68
C SER A 16 -17.97 -9.32 0.58
N VAL A 17 -17.72 -8.62 -0.53
CA VAL A 17 -18.20 -7.25 -0.82
C VAL A 17 -18.90 -7.19 -2.18
N PRO A 18 -19.78 -6.21 -2.44
CA PRO A 18 -20.35 -6.04 -3.77
C PRO A 18 -19.27 -5.75 -4.81
N LEU A 19 -19.23 -6.51 -5.90
CA LEU A 19 -18.27 -6.28 -6.99
C LEU A 19 -18.41 -4.88 -7.62
N SER A 20 -19.61 -4.29 -7.55
CA SER A 20 -19.86 -2.91 -7.98
C SER A 20 -19.11 -1.85 -7.17
N ASP A 21 -18.67 -2.20 -5.95
CA ASP A 21 -17.98 -1.29 -5.03
C ASP A 21 -16.45 -1.35 -5.21
N ILE A 22 -15.95 -2.36 -5.94
CA ILE A 22 -14.56 -2.41 -6.40
C ILE A 22 -14.45 -1.61 -7.68
N LEU A 23 -13.78 -0.46 -7.62
CA LEU A 23 -13.74 0.51 -8.70
C LEU A 23 -12.33 0.68 -9.24
N PHE A 24 -12.09 0.25 -10.48
CA PHE A 24 -10.85 0.54 -11.19
C PHE A 24 -10.71 2.04 -11.49
N ASP A 25 -9.57 2.65 -11.17
CA ASP A 25 -9.11 3.91 -11.74
C ASP A 25 -8.66 3.67 -13.19
N THR A 26 -9.21 4.44 -14.11
CA THR A 26 -8.85 4.36 -15.53
C THR A 26 -7.76 5.35 -15.93
N PHE A 27 -7.20 6.11 -14.96
CA PHE A 27 -6.12 7.09 -15.13
C PHE A 27 -6.45 8.17 -16.17
N GLY A 28 -7.68 8.70 -16.10
CA GLY A 28 -8.16 9.73 -17.03
C GLY A 28 -8.93 9.19 -18.23
N GLY A 29 -9.25 7.90 -18.25
CA GLY A 29 -10.21 7.31 -19.20
C GLY A 29 -11.66 7.76 -18.95
N PHE A 30 -12.55 7.37 -19.87
CA PHE A 30 -13.99 7.56 -19.74
C PHE A 30 -14.71 6.21 -19.78
N PRO A 31 -15.52 5.86 -18.76
CA PRO A 31 -15.74 6.59 -17.49
C PRO A 31 -14.46 6.65 -16.64
N ARG A 32 -14.36 7.65 -15.74
CA ARG A 32 -13.19 7.84 -14.85
C ARG A 32 -12.91 6.60 -14.01
N SER A 33 -13.98 5.95 -13.54
CA SER A 33 -13.92 4.70 -12.80
C SER A 33 -14.73 3.61 -13.50
N LEU A 34 -14.28 2.36 -13.38
CA LEU A 34 -14.95 1.19 -13.92
C LEU A 34 -15.21 0.17 -12.80
N PRO A 35 -16.48 -0.14 -12.48
CA PRO A 35 -16.79 -1.20 -11.52
C PRO A 35 -16.33 -2.59 -11.98
N LEU A 36 -15.90 -3.45 -11.06
CA LEU A 36 -15.41 -4.80 -11.35
C LEU A 36 -16.49 -5.68 -12.01
N ASP A 37 -17.76 -5.56 -11.61
CA ASP A 37 -18.89 -6.29 -12.23
C ASP A 37 -19.19 -5.90 -13.69
N ARG A 38 -18.57 -4.82 -14.17
CA ARG A 38 -18.68 -4.33 -15.55
C ARG A 38 -17.35 -4.37 -16.30
N ALA A 39 -16.26 -4.70 -15.60
CA ALA A 39 -14.93 -4.76 -16.18
C ALA A 39 -14.79 -6.05 -16.99
N LYS A 40 -14.30 -5.92 -18.22
CA LYS A 40 -13.91 -7.05 -19.05
C LYS A 40 -12.48 -7.48 -18.73
N ASP A 41 -12.19 -8.76 -18.92
CA ASP A 41 -10.89 -9.37 -18.66
C ASP A 41 -9.71 -8.60 -19.28
N ASP A 42 -9.83 -8.20 -20.55
CA ASP A 42 -8.82 -7.40 -21.26
C ASP A 42 -8.57 -6.06 -20.56
N ARG A 43 -9.62 -5.43 -20.06
CA ARG A 43 -9.52 -4.18 -19.32
C ARG A 43 -8.88 -4.37 -17.95
N ILE A 44 -9.27 -5.42 -17.22
CA ILE A 44 -8.66 -5.80 -15.93
C ILE A 44 -7.16 -6.02 -16.12
N LEU A 45 -6.78 -6.84 -17.11
CA LEU A 45 -5.37 -7.12 -17.41
C LEU A 45 -4.59 -5.87 -17.82
N SER A 46 -5.21 -4.95 -18.58
CA SER A 46 -4.54 -3.69 -18.97
C SER A 46 -4.26 -2.73 -17.81
N LEU A 47 -4.97 -2.89 -16.68
CA LEU A 47 -4.85 -2.05 -15.50
C LEU A 47 -4.01 -2.68 -14.40
N ARG A 48 -3.81 -4.00 -14.42
CA ARG A 48 -2.88 -4.69 -13.53
C ARG A 48 -1.48 -4.09 -13.66
N ASP A 49 -0.92 -3.74 -12.51
CA ASP A 49 0.42 -3.16 -12.37
C ASP A 49 0.68 -1.92 -13.23
N ALA A 50 -0.37 -1.20 -13.63
CA ALA A 50 -0.23 0.13 -14.25
C ALA A 50 0.50 1.10 -13.30
N ILE A 51 0.29 0.91 -11.99
CA ILE A 51 1.20 1.34 -10.93
C ILE A 51 2.12 0.17 -10.61
N ALA A 52 3.36 0.23 -11.09
CA ALA A 52 4.27 -0.91 -11.04
C ALA A 52 4.75 -1.20 -9.60
N PRO A 53 4.50 -2.40 -9.04
CA PRO A 53 4.99 -2.79 -7.73
C PRO A 53 6.51 -2.97 -7.75
N ILE A 54 7.14 -2.82 -6.58
CA ILE A 54 8.55 -3.12 -6.37
C ILE A 54 8.68 -4.61 -6.00
N LEU A 55 9.16 -5.41 -6.94
CA LEU A 55 9.35 -6.84 -6.73
C LEU A 55 10.77 -7.16 -6.20
N HIS A 56 11.76 -6.39 -6.63
CA HIS A 56 13.14 -6.57 -6.19
C HIS A 56 13.70 -5.21 -5.78
N ALA A 57 13.59 -4.92 -4.49
CA ALA A 57 14.06 -3.66 -3.92
C ALA A 57 15.59 -3.61 -3.87
N GLU A 58 16.13 -2.41 -4.05
CA GLU A 58 17.54 -2.11 -3.83
C GLU A 58 17.64 -1.08 -2.69
N TYR A 59 18.58 -1.33 -1.79
CA TYR A 59 18.77 -0.53 -0.59
C TYR A 59 20.14 0.14 -0.57
N GLY A 60 20.20 1.32 0.03
CA GLY A 60 21.42 2.11 0.20
C GLY A 60 21.52 2.76 1.57
N PRO A 61 22.61 3.51 1.81
CA PRO A 61 22.81 4.22 3.07
C PRO A 61 21.78 5.34 3.28
N PRO A 62 21.63 5.86 4.51
CA PRO A 62 20.67 6.93 4.84
C PRO A 62 20.80 8.21 4.01
N ASP A 63 21.95 8.52 3.43
CA ASP A 63 22.19 9.72 2.63
C ASP A 63 22.04 9.50 1.11
N ALA A 64 21.64 8.30 0.67
CA ALA A 64 21.60 7.93 -0.74
C ALA A 64 20.58 8.71 -1.59
N LEU A 65 19.52 9.26 -0.96
CA LEU A 65 18.50 10.04 -1.62
C LEU A 65 18.69 11.53 -1.34
N SER A 66 19.26 12.25 -2.30
CA SER A 66 19.68 13.66 -2.16
C SER A 66 18.54 14.65 -1.89
N TRP A 67 17.30 14.24 -2.16
CA TRP A 67 16.10 15.07 -1.97
C TRP A 67 15.43 14.87 -0.62
N MET A 68 15.83 13.85 0.15
CA MET A 68 15.26 13.61 1.48
C MET A 68 15.72 14.67 2.46
N ARG A 69 14.78 15.11 3.28
CA ARG A 69 14.94 16.08 4.36
C ARG A 69 14.50 15.42 5.67
N ASP A 70 14.87 16.00 6.80
CA ASP A 70 14.51 15.41 8.10
C ASP A 70 12.99 15.35 8.33
N ASP A 71 12.21 16.24 7.70
CA ASP A 71 10.75 16.27 7.72
C ASP A 71 10.09 15.36 6.65
N SER A 72 10.88 14.71 5.79
CA SER A 72 10.34 13.75 4.82
C SER A 72 9.73 12.56 5.56
N LEU A 73 8.51 12.17 5.20
CA LEU A 73 7.88 11.00 5.80
C LEU A 73 8.40 9.70 5.19
N ILE A 74 8.60 8.72 6.06
CA ILE A 74 8.92 7.34 5.71
C ILE A 74 7.90 6.41 6.37
N LEU A 75 7.68 5.25 5.77
CA LEU A 75 7.20 4.06 6.48
C LEU A 75 8.45 3.26 6.90
N GLY A 76 8.55 2.95 8.18
CA GLY A 76 9.69 2.26 8.77
C GLY A 76 9.31 0.86 9.22
N TYR A 77 10.19 -0.11 8.96
CA TYR A 77 10.05 -1.50 9.37
C TYR A 77 11.34 -1.99 10.02
N VAL A 78 11.23 -2.74 11.12
CA VAL A 78 12.38 -3.32 11.84
C VAL A 78 12.25 -4.84 11.80
N SER A 79 13.32 -5.52 11.35
CA SER A 79 13.42 -6.98 11.30
C SER A 79 14.62 -7.44 12.09
N GLY A 80 14.40 -7.85 13.34
CA GLY A 80 15.50 -8.18 14.26
C GLY A 80 16.30 -6.92 14.62
N GLU A 81 17.58 -6.89 14.25
CA GLU A 81 18.47 -5.74 14.48
C GLU A 81 18.52 -4.78 13.27
N ASP A 82 17.96 -5.19 12.13
CA ASP A 82 17.98 -4.42 10.90
C ASP A 82 16.75 -3.50 10.79
N ALA A 83 16.96 -2.29 10.28
CA ALA A 83 15.91 -1.30 10.07
C ALA A 83 15.86 -0.89 8.60
N TYR A 84 14.65 -0.75 8.07
CA TYR A 84 14.39 -0.43 6.67
C TYR A 84 13.45 0.77 6.57
N ALA A 85 13.79 1.71 5.71
CA ALA A 85 13.02 2.93 5.50
C ALA A 85 12.52 3.01 4.06
N TYR A 86 11.22 3.23 3.92
CA TYR A 86 10.52 3.36 2.65
C TYR A 86 9.97 4.78 2.53
N PRO A 87 10.57 5.66 1.70
CA PRO A 87 10.08 7.01 1.55
C PRO A 87 8.64 7.04 1.03
N ILE A 88 7.77 7.79 1.71
CA ILE A 88 6.36 7.90 1.30
C ILE A 88 6.24 8.45 -0.13
N ASN A 89 7.15 9.33 -0.57
CA ASN A 89 7.16 9.81 -1.95
C ASN A 89 7.43 8.69 -2.99
N VAL A 90 8.21 7.67 -2.63
CA VAL A 90 8.44 6.50 -3.49
C VAL A 90 7.22 5.60 -3.46
N LEU A 91 6.68 5.32 -2.26
CA LEU A 91 5.48 4.53 -2.09
C LEU A 91 4.25 5.17 -2.74
N ASN A 92 4.17 6.50 -2.81
CA ASN A 92 3.14 7.23 -3.57
C ASN A 92 3.10 6.88 -5.07
N MET A 93 4.19 6.34 -5.62
CA MET A 93 4.31 6.05 -7.05
C MET A 93 4.35 4.56 -7.39
N HIS A 94 4.48 3.71 -6.37
CA HIS A 94 4.71 2.28 -6.52
C HIS A 94 3.79 1.43 -5.64
N GLU A 95 3.32 1.99 -4.53
CA GLU A 95 2.28 1.50 -3.59
C GLU A 95 2.57 0.16 -2.89
N ILE A 96 3.35 -0.74 -3.50
CA ILE A 96 3.58 -2.11 -3.06
C ILE A 96 5.07 -2.44 -3.20
N VAL A 97 5.65 -3.02 -2.15
CA VAL A 97 6.99 -3.64 -2.16
C VAL A 97 6.87 -5.06 -1.64
N ASN A 98 7.34 -6.04 -2.42
CA ASN A 98 7.48 -7.42 -1.98
C ASN A 98 8.94 -7.66 -1.59
N ASP A 99 9.19 -8.13 -0.37
CA ASP A 99 10.54 -8.37 0.10
C ASP A 99 10.67 -9.64 0.97
N VAL A 100 11.89 -9.96 1.37
CA VAL A 100 12.25 -10.98 2.35
C VAL A 100 13.42 -10.48 3.20
N PHE A 101 13.19 -10.30 4.50
CA PHE A 101 14.24 -9.89 5.45
C PHE A 101 14.46 -10.96 6.49
N ASN A 102 15.70 -11.42 6.65
CA ASN A 102 16.05 -12.42 7.66
C ASN A 102 15.14 -13.67 7.60
N GLY A 103 14.76 -14.08 6.38
CA GLY A 103 13.85 -15.21 6.12
C GLY A 103 12.36 -14.89 6.26
N VAL A 104 11.99 -13.71 6.75
CA VAL A 104 10.60 -13.27 6.90
C VAL A 104 10.12 -12.64 5.58
N PRO A 105 9.11 -13.21 4.91
CA PRO A 105 8.53 -12.61 3.71
C PRO A 105 7.60 -11.44 4.08
N VAL A 106 7.96 -10.25 3.62
CA VAL A 106 7.29 -9.00 3.99
C VAL A 106 6.62 -8.37 2.78
N LEU A 107 5.44 -7.81 3.00
CA LEU A 107 4.69 -6.96 2.07
C LEU A 107 4.59 -5.57 2.68
N ILE A 108 5.19 -4.57 2.03
CA ILE A 108 5.10 -3.16 2.41
C ILE A 108 4.12 -2.49 1.47
N THR A 109 3.09 -1.86 2.01
CA THR A 109 2.00 -1.30 1.21
C THR A 109 1.65 0.10 1.69
N TYR A 110 1.23 0.95 0.76
CA TYR A 110 0.81 2.30 1.05
C TYR A 110 -0.23 2.75 0.04
N CYS A 111 -1.34 3.27 0.54
CA CYS A 111 -2.41 3.84 -0.27
C CYS A 111 -2.31 5.39 -0.23
N PRO A 112 -2.03 6.05 -1.37
CA PRO A 112 -1.90 7.51 -1.42
C PRO A 112 -3.19 8.26 -1.11
N LEU A 113 -4.34 7.67 -1.42
CA LEU A 113 -5.66 8.30 -1.24
C LEU A 113 -6.16 8.25 0.21
N CYS A 114 -5.61 7.36 1.03
CA CYS A 114 -6.01 7.18 2.42
C CYS A 114 -4.85 7.48 3.39
N PHE A 115 -3.70 7.92 2.86
CA PHE A 115 -2.50 8.26 3.62
C PHE A 115 -2.05 7.15 4.60
N SER A 116 -2.33 5.90 4.26
CA SER A 116 -2.17 4.76 5.18
C SER A 116 -1.10 3.80 4.64
N GLY A 117 -0.10 3.54 5.49
CA GLY A 117 0.97 2.57 5.23
C GLY A 117 0.84 1.38 6.15
N VAL A 118 0.93 0.16 5.61
CA VAL A 118 0.79 -1.07 6.38
C VAL A 118 1.82 -2.11 5.91
N VAL A 119 2.39 -2.84 6.86
CA VAL A 119 3.35 -3.91 6.60
C VAL A 119 2.75 -5.25 7.04
N TYR A 120 2.78 -6.25 6.17
CA TYR A 120 2.23 -7.57 6.42
C TYR A 120 3.26 -8.68 6.23
N HIS A 121 3.04 -9.80 6.93
CA HIS A 121 3.63 -11.08 6.58
C HIS A 121 2.87 -11.63 5.37
N ARG A 122 3.57 -11.92 4.28
CA ARG A 122 2.94 -12.36 3.01
C ARG A 122 2.93 -13.87 2.79
N GLU A 123 3.19 -14.64 3.83
CA GLU A 123 2.87 -16.08 3.85
C GLU A 123 1.50 -16.28 4.49
N LEU A 124 0.64 -17.03 3.82
CA LEU A 124 -0.68 -17.42 4.29
C LEU A 124 -0.80 -18.94 4.18
N ASP A 125 -1.10 -19.62 5.29
CA ASP A 125 -1.29 -21.08 5.33
C ASP A 125 -0.15 -21.88 4.66
N GLY A 126 1.10 -21.45 4.86
CA GLY A 126 2.28 -22.06 4.26
C GLY A 126 2.51 -21.73 2.78
N LYS A 127 1.66 -20.89 2.18
CA LYS A 127 1.80 -20.41 0.80
C LYS A 127 2.38 -19.00 0.81
N LEU A 128 3.55 -18.86 0.19
CA LEU A 128 4.16 -17.57 -0.04
C LEU A 128 3.42 -16.80 -1.15
N LEU A 129 2.82 -15.67 -0.81
CA LEU A 129 2.10 -14.81 -1.74
C LEU A 129 3.00 -13.68 -2.27
N THR A 130 2.76 -13.26 -3.51
CA THR A 130 3.37 -12.08 -4.12
C THR A 130 2.26 -11.16 -4.57
N PHE A 131 2.37 -9.88 -4.25
CA PHE A 131 1.32 -8.91 -4.49
C PHE A 131 1.66 -7.95 -5.62
N GLY A 132 0.66 -7.65 -6.43
CA GLY A 132 0.66 -6.58 -7.42
C GLY A 132 -0.50 -5.61 -7.21
N ASN A 133 -0.54 -4.60 -8.06
CA ASN A 133 -1.51 -3.52 -8.02
C ASN A 133 -2.67 -3.79 -8.98
N THR A 134 -3.92 -3.66 -8.54
CA THR A 134 -5.08 -3.83 -9.45
C THR A 134 -5.45 -2.55 -10.20
N SER A 135 -4.95 -1.39 -9.76
CA SER A 135 -5.47 -0.06 -10.03
C SER A 135 -6.93 0.14 -9.60
N ALA A 136 -7.47 -0.71 -8.73
CA ALA A 136 -8.82 -0.58 -8.18
C ALA A 136 -8.81 -0.13 -6.74
N LEU A 137 -9.94 0.46 -6.35
CA LEU A 137 -10.18 1.02 -5.04
C LEU A 137 -11.46 0.40 -4.44
N TYR A 138 -11.45 0.19 -3.13
CA TYR A 138 -12.62 -0.16 -2.33
C TYR A 138 -12.61 0.74 -1.10
N GLN A 139 -13.72 1.43 -0.81
CA GLN A 139 -13.75 2.44 0.27
C GLN A 139 -12.66 3.52 0.12
N SER A 140 -12.35 3.91 -1.13
CA SER A 140 -11.24 4.80 -1.48
C SER A 140 -9.83 4.34 -1.04
N ASP A 141 -9.70 3.08 -0.61
CA ASP A 141 -8.43 2.43 -0.29
C ASP A 141 -7.94 1.55 -1.45
N LEU A 142 -6.64 1.31 -1.51
CA LEU A 142 -6.02 0.44 -2.51
C LEU A 142 -6.58 -0.99 -2.44
N VAL A 143 -6.90 -1.55 -3.60
CA VAL A 143 -7.11 -2.99 -3.78
C VAL A 143 -5.89 -3.61 -4.42
N MET A 144 -5.25 -4.55 -3.73
CA MET A 144 -4.11 -5.31 -4.24
C MET A 144 -4.58 -6.61 -4.86
N TYR A 145 -3.72 -7.33 -5.58
CA TYR A 145 -3.99 -8.72 -5.95
C TYR A 145 -2.79 -9.62 -5.66
N ASP A 146 -3.02 -10.89 -5.34
CA ASP A 146 -1.94 -11.87 -5.27
C ASP A 146 -1.74 -12.58 -6.61
N HIS A 147 -0.49 -12.84 -6.97
CA HIS A 147 -0.09 -13.48 -8.22
C HIS A 147 -0.48 -14.97 -8.28
N GLN A 148 -0.69 -15.61 -7.13
CA GLN A 148 -0.86 -17.06 -7.06
C GLN A 148 -2.29 -17.52 -7.34
N THR A 149 -3.28 -16.72 -6.93
CA THR A 149 -4.72 -17.03 -7.06
C THR A 149 -5.46 -15.94 -7.81
N GLY A 150 -4.88 -14.74 -7.94
CA GLY A 150 -5.54 -13.59 -8.53
C GLY A 150 -6.55 -12.94 -7.59
N SER A 151 -6.64 -13.36 -6.31
CA SER A 151 -7.58 -12.79 -5.33
C SER A 151 -7.27 -11.33 -5.06
N TYR A 152 -8.31 -10.55 -4.78
CA TYR A 152 -8.22 -9.11 -4.51
C TYR A 152 -8.29 -8.84 -3.02
N TRP A 153 -7.44 -7.92 -2.56
CA TRP A 153 -7.18 -7.67 -1.14
C TRP A 153 -7.38 -6.21 -0.79
N PHE A 154 -8.22 -5.92 0.20
CA PHE A 154 -8.39 -4.60 0.79
C PHE A 154 -7.13 -4.24 1.59
N GLN A 155 -6.39 -3.21 1.17
CA GLN A 155 -5.03 -2.97 1.63
C GLN A 155 -4.94 -2.70 3.13
N VAL A 156 -5.72 -1.75 3.66
CA VAL A 156 -5.62 -1.38 5.07
C VAL A 156 -6.15 -2.47 6.00
N GLY A 157 -7.11 -3.29 5.53
CA GLY A 157 -7.66 -4.40 6.29
C GLY A 157 -6.85 -5.70 6.19
N GLY A 158 -5.99 -5.83 5.16
CA GLY A 158 -5.24 -7.06 4.91
C GLY A 158 -6.15 -8.25 4.57
N GLU A 159 -7.40 -8.00 4.19
CA GLU A 159 -8.43 -9.01 3.94
C GLU A 159 -8.60 -9.25 2.43
N ALA A 160 -8.65 -10.52 2.02
CA ALA A 160 -9.09 -10.88 0.69
C ALA A 160 -10.61 -10.73 0.58
N VAL A 161 -11.07 -9.88 -0.35
CA VAL A 161 -12.49 -9.52 -0.48
C VAL A 161 -13.15 -10.08 -1.74
N VAL A 162 -12.37 -10.52 -2.73
CA VAL A 162 -12.83 -11.19 -3.96
C VAL A 162 -11.81 -12.26 -4.36
N GLY A 163 -12.26 -13.41 -4.87
CA GLY A 163 -11.42 -14.50 -5.35
C GLY A 163 -11.30 -15.69 -4.39
N GLU A 164 -10.45 -16.64 -4.76
CA GLU A 164 -10.22 -17.91 -4.05
C GLU A 164 -9.96 -17.73 -2.55
N LEU A 165 -9.22 -16.67 -2.19
CA LEU A 165 -8.78 -16.43 -0.81
C LEU A 165 -9.77 -15.62 0.02
N THR A 166 -10.95 -15.27 -0.51
CA THR A 166 -11.95 -14.42 0.16
C THR A 166 -12.17 -14.82 1.64
N GLY A 167 -12.07 -13.83 2.54
CA GLY A 167 -12.17 -14.00 4.00
C GLY A 167 -10.83 -14.31 4.71
N SER A 168 -9.77 -14.60 3.95
CA SER A 168 -8.41 -14.71 4.49
C SER A 168 -7.88 -13.34 4.93
N HIS A 169 -7.04 -13.34 5.97
CA HIS A 169 -6.41 -12.13 6.51
C HIS A 169 -4.90 -12.30 6.58
N LEU A 170 -4.16 -11.29 6.14
CA LEU A 170 -2.71 -11.22 6.31
C LEU A 170 -2.36 -10.89 7.77
N SER A 171 -1.22 -11.41 8.23
CA SER A 171 -0.71 -11.07 9.57
C SER A 171 0.01 -9.73 9.54
N LEU A 172 -0.46 -8.77 10.35
CA LEU A 172 0.16 -7.46 10.49
C LEU A 172 1.57 -7.59 11.11
N LEU A 173 2.53 -6.83 10.57
CA LEU A 173 3.86 -6.68 11.13
C LEU A 173 4.04 -5.25 11.69
N PRO A 174 4.64 -5.10 12.88
CA PRO A 174 4.88 -3.78 13.46
C PRO A 174 5.68 -2.88 12.52
N SER A 175 5.13 -1.71 12.24
CA SER A 175 5.72 -0.68 11.40
C SER A 175 5.27 0.69 11.87
N THR A 176 6.00 1.74 11.49
CA THR A 176 5.71 3.11 11.91
C THR A 176 5.91 4.08 10.77
N THR A 177 4.94 4.95 10.53
CA THR A 177 5.13 6.14 9.70
C THR A 177 5.65 7.29 10.57
N MET A 178 6.77 7.90 10.19
CA MET A 178 7.33 9.04 10.92
C MET A 178 8.24 9.91 10.05
N ALA A 179 8.69 11.04 10.61
CA ALA A 179 9.69 11.89 9.99
C ALA A 179 11.06 11.18 9.91
N TRP A 180 11.73 11.34 8.78
CA TRP A 180 13.02 10.73 8.46
C TRP A 180 14.11 11.07 9.47
N GLY A 181 14.15 12.31 9.95
CA GLY A 181 15.12 12.74 10.95
C GLY A 181 15.03 11.94 12.25
N GLU A 182 13.81 11.74 12.76
CA GLU A 182 13.58 10.93 13.95
C GLU A 182 13.89 9.46 13.72
N TRP A 183 13.52 8.92 12.55
CA TRP A 183 13.87 7.54 12.20
C TRP A 183 15.38 7.31 12.19
N LYS A 184 16.16 8.19 11.53
CA LYS A 184 17.63 8.10 11.54
C LYS A 184 18.23 8.18 12.94
N ARG A 185 17.64 8.99 13.82
CA ARG A 185 18.08 9.12 15.21
C ARG A 185 17.91 7.81 15.98
N LEU A 186 16.81 7.10 15.73
CA LEU A 186 16.51 5.80 16.33
C LEU A 186 17.32 4.66 15.68
N TYR A 187 17.49 4.70 14.36
CA TYR A 187 18.08 3.65 13.55
C TYR A 187 19.17 4.20 12.61
N PRO A 188 20.36 4.57 13.11
CA PRO A 188 21.40 5.22 12.31
C PRO A 188 22.00 4.33 11.21
N GLN A 189 21.84 3.00 11.32
CA GLN A 189 22.27 2.01 10.33
C GLN A 189 21.13 1.57 9.39
N THR A 190 20.00 2.30 9.39
CA THR A 190 18.86 1.95 8.55
C THR A 190 19.23 1.85 7.07
N GLN A 191 18.64 0.88 6.40
CA GLN A 191 18.72 0.69 4.97
C GLN A 191 17.58 1.46 4.29
N LEU A 192 17.94 2.37 3.38
CA LEU A 192 16.98 3.23 2.69
C LEU A 192 16.63 2.62 1.33
N LEU A 193 15.35 2.55 0.97
CA LEU A 193 14.93 2.11 -0.36
C LEU A 193 15.41 3.11 -1.43
N THR A 194 16.35 2.71 -2.28
CA THR A 194 16.99 3.60 -3.28
C THR A 194 16.62 3.28 -4.73
N GLY A 195 16.14 2.08 -4.99
CA GLY A 195 15.79 1.66 -6.32
C GLY A 195 15.20 0.26 -6.39
N MET A 196 15.35 -0.34 -7.56
CA MET A 196 14.93 -1.70 -7.84
C MET A 196 15.99 -2.40 -8.67
N ALA A 197 15.94 -3.73 -8.74
CA ALA A 197 16.87 -4.52 -9.54
C ALA A 197 17.03 -3.96 -10.96
N GLY A 198 18.28 -3.82 -11.40
CA GLY A 198 18.65 -3.19 -12.68
C GLY A 198 18.66 -1.66 -12.67
N SER A 199 18.22 -1.00 -11.59
CA SER A 199 18.34 0.45 -11.38
C SER A 199 18.44 0.82 -9.89
N PRO A 200 19.57 0.51 -9.21
CA PRO A 200 19.68 0.61 -7.75
C PRO A 200 19.53 2.02 -7.14
N ASN A 201 19.75 3.07 -7.95
CA ASN A 201 19.62 4.47 -7.53
C ASN A 201 18.44 5.19 -8.20
N ARG A 202 17.48 4.44 -8.76
CA ARG A 202 16.35 4.98 -9.53
C ARG A 202 15.57 6.06 -8.78
N PHE A 203 15.47 5.94 -7.46
CA PHE A 203 14.66 6.82 -6.64
C PHE A 203 15.39 8.12 -6.25
N ASN A 204 16.69 8.25 -6.52
CA ASN A 204 17.40 9.52 -6.38
C ASN A 204 17.15 10.44 -7.61
N SER A 205 15.90 10.86 -7.78
CA SER A 205 15.46 11.65 -8.94
C SER A 205 14.42 12.68 -8.52
N VAL A 206 14.37 13.81 -9.25
CA VAL A 206 13.37 14.89 -9.07
C VAL A 206 11.94 14.37 -9.18
N ARG A 207 11.72 13.25 -9.87
CA ARG A 207 10.40 12.60 -9.93
C ARG A 207 9.87 12.23 -8.53
N TYR A 208 10.75 11.74 -7.66
CA TYR A 208 10.41 11.30 -6.30
C TYR A 208 10.66 12.37 -5.24
N SER A 209 11.24 13.52 -5.60
CA SER A 209 11.41 14.64 -4.66
C SER A 209 10.12 15.40 -4.39
N ARG A 210 9.06 15.12 -5.16
CA ARG A 210 7.75 15.75 -5.04
C ARG A 210 6.82 14.82 -4.25
N GLY A 211 6.19 15.35 -3.20
CA GLY A 211 5.15 14.63 -2.46
C GLY A 211 3.82 14.58 -3.20
N PHE A 212 2.83 13.93 -2.58
CA PHE A 212 1.44 13.97 -3.03
C PHE A 212 0.89 15.40 -2.92
N GLY A 213 0.04 15.82 -3.86
CA GLY A 213 -0.31 17.24 -4.10
C GLY A 213 -0.86 18.01 -2.90
N GLY A 214 -0.69 19.34 -2.90
CA GLY A 214 -1.19 20.23 -1.85
C GLY A 214 -2.73 20.34 -1.84
N ASP A 215 -3.30 20.41 -0.64
CA ASP A 215 -4.74 20.47 -0.31
C ASP A 215 -5.56 19.16 -0.42
N TYR A 216 -4.90 18.01 -0.57
CA TYR A 216 -5.62 16.73 -0.51
C TYR A 216 -6.31 16.51 0.84
N GLN A 217 -5.61 16.84 1.93
CA GLN A 217 -6.12 16.73 3.30
C GLN A 217 -7.41 17.55 3.51
N GLY A 218 -7.43 18.81 3.07
CA GLY A 218 -8.61 19.67 3.18
C GLY A 218 -9.80 19.10 2.42
N ARG A 219 -9.55 18.57 1.21
CA ARG A 219 -10.58 17.89 0.42
C ARG A 219 -11.19 16.69 1.15
N ILE A 220 -10.38 15.84 1.79
CA ILE A 220 -10.87 14.68 2.53
C ILE A 220 -11.62 15.10 3.81
N ASN A 221 -11.14 16.13 4.51
CA ASN A 221 -11.84 16.68 5.67
C ASN A 221 -13.22 17.26 5.33
N ASP A 222 -13.42 17.71 4.09
CA ASP A 222 -14.73 18.10 3.54
C ASP A 222 -15.56 16.90 3.02
N GLU A 223 -15.15 15.66 3.31
CA GLU A 223 -15.78 14.41 2.85
C GLU A 223 -15.86 14.28 1.31
N ARG A 224 -14.97 14.99 0.58
CA ARG A 224 -14.91 14.95 -0.89
C ARG A 224 -13.94 13.87 -1.36
N PHE A 225 -14.26 12.61 -1.15
CA PHE A 225 -13.39 11.49 -1.56
C PHE A 225 -13.21 11.43 -3.09
N ILE A 226 -12.11 10.80 -3.57
CA ILE A 226 -11.87 10.61 -5.02
C ILE A 226 -12.67 9.41 -5.53
N PHE A 227 -12.73 8.36 -4.72
CA PHE A 227 -13.58 7.19 -4.90
C PHE A 227 -14.59 7.14 -3.73
N PRO A 228 -15.79 6.57 -3.94
CA PRO A 228 -16.81 6.50 -2.91
C PRO A 228 -16.34 5.70 -1.68
N VAL A 229 -16.86 6.12 -0.53
CA VAL A 229 -16.80 5.41 0.75
C VAL A 229 -18.24 5.17 1.23
N ASP A 230 -18.42 4.21 2.13
CA ASP A 230 -19.70 3.98 2.78
C ASP A 230 -19.98 5.09 3.80
N GLU A 231 -20.85 6.03 3.43
CA GLU A 231 -21.26 7.17 4.27
C GLU A 231 -21.79 6.73 5.64
N LYS A 232 -22.36 5.52 5.75
CA LYS A 232 -22.87 5.00 7.04
C LYS A 232 -21.76 4.57 7.99
N LYS A 233 -20.54 4.35 7.47
CA LYS A 233 -19.36 3.98 8.24
C LYS A 233 -18.49 5.18 8.60
N LEU A 234 -18.83 6.39 8.16
CA LEU A 234 -18.13 7.61 8.56
C LEU A 234 -18.35 7.87 10.06
N ASP A 235 -17.24 8.04 10.77
CA ASP A 235 -17.23 8.32 12.20
C ASP A 235 -17.10 9.82 12.45
N SER A 236 -18.17 10.44 12.92
CA SER A 236 -18.23 11.90 13.16
C SER A 236 -17.49 12.37 14.41
N ARG A 237 -16.81 11.47 15.16
CA ARG A 237 -16.01 11.86 16.33
C ARG A 237 -14.72 12.60 15.96
N LEU A 238 -14.20 12.38 14.74
CA LEU A 238 -12.98 13.00 14.21
C LEU A 238 -13.25 13.54 12.80
N SER A 239 -12.34 14.38 12.28
CA SER A 239 -12.37 14.77 10.87
C SER A 239 -12.13 13.53 9.98
N ALA A 240 -12.74 13.49 8.79
CA ALA A 240 -12.62 12.31 7.93
C ALA A 240 -11.19 12.00 7.48
N GLY A 241 -10.33 13.02 7.40
CA GLY A 241 -8.91 12.86 7.10
C GLY A 241 -8.03 12.85 8.35
N GLU A 242 -8.59 12.81 9.56
CA GLU A 242 -7.80 12.81 10.80
C GLU A 242 -6.72 11.73 10.75
N ILE A 243 -5.47 12.11 10.95
CA ILE A 243 -4.38 11.15 10.98
C ILE A 243 -4.39 10.48 12.36
N VAL A 244 -4.50 9.15 12.36
CA VAL A 244 -4.53 8.36 13.57
C VAL A 244 -3.38 7.37 13.63
N LEU A 245 -2.88 7.10 14.83
CA LEU A 245 -2.06 5.93 15.12
C LEU A 245 -2.98 4.79 15.58
N THR A 246 -3.02 3.71 14.81
CA THR A 246 -3.72 2.48 15.20
C THR A 246 -2.78 1.57 15.95
N VAL A 247 -3.17 1.17 17.17
CA VAL A 247 -2.44 0.23 18.01
C VAL A 247 -3.28 -1.02 18.22
N GLU A 248 -2.73 -2.17 17.88
CA GLU A 248 -3.28 -3.46 18.24
C GLU A 248 -2.44 -4.11 19.36
N ALA A 249 -3.06 -4.38 20.50
CA ALA A 249 -2.41 -5.03 21.64
C ALA A 249 -3.38 -5.97 22.36
N GLY A 250 -2.99 -7.24 22.50
CA GLY A 250 -3.79 -8.25 23.19
C GLY A 250 -5.17 -8.49 22.56
N GLY A 251 -5.25 -8.45 21.23
CA GLY A 251 -6.50 -8.63 20.46
C GLY A 251 -7.47 -7.44 20.55
N LYS A 252 -7.02 -6.28 21.05
CA LYS A 252 -7.78 -5.03 21.06
C LYS A 252 -7.12 -4.04 20.12
N VAL A 253 -7.95 -3.36 19.33
CA VAL A 253 -7.53 -2.29 18.42
C VAL A 253 -8.00 -0.95 19.00
N THR A 254 -7.13 0.05 19.00
CA THR A 254 -7.46 1.43 19.40
C THR A 254 -6.78 2.41 18.45
N ALA A 255 -7.52 3.42 18.00
CA ALA A 255 -7.00 4.52 17.20
C ALA A 255 -6.81 5.76 18.07
N PHE A 256 -5.63 6.37 17.99
CA PHE A 256 -5.29 7.61 18.69
C PHE A 256 -5.11 8.73 17.66
N PRO A 257 -5.89 9.81 17.69
CA PRO A 257 -5.64 10.96 16.82
C PRO A 257 -4.25 11.54 17.11
N LEU A 258 -3.55 11.93 16.06
CA LEU A 258 -2.27 12.60 16.14
C LEU A 258 -2.54 14.10 15.98
N ASP A 259 -2.27 14.89 17.02
CA ASP A 259 -2.25 16.36 16.93
C ASP A 259 -0.99 16.80 16.14
N ILE A 260 -0.99 16.64 14.81
CA ILE A 260 0.13 16.99 13.91
C ILE A 260 -0.20 18.13 12.95
#